data_AF-A0A343D0P9-F1
#
_entry.id   AF-A0A343D0P9-F1
#
_cell.length_a   1.000
_cell.length_b   1.000
_cell.length_c   1.000
_cell.angle_alpha   90.00
_cell.angle_beta   90.00
_cell.angle_gamma   90.00
#
_symmetry.space_group_name_H-M   'P 1'
#
loop_
_entity.id
_entity.type
_entity.pdbx_description
1 polymer ?
#
loop_
_entity_poly.entity_id
_entity_poly.type
_entity_poly.pdbx_seq_one_letter_code
_entity_poly.pdbx_strand_id
1 'polypeptide(L)'
;MMIMLLTSFIIISLSTIVMALASILSKKSITDREKSSPFECGFDPKSSSRLPFSLRFFLIAVIFLIFDVEIALLLPMILILASSNLIVWLTTSFFFLIILLLGLYHEWNQGALEWAN
;
A
#
# COMPACT_ATOMS: atom_id res chain seq x y z
N MET A 1 -8.47 -25.90 5.81
CA MET A 1 -7.25 -25.76 4.98
C MET A 1 -7.52 -26.09 3.52
N MET A 2 -7.95 -27.31 3.18
CA MET A 2 -8.15 -27.72 1.78
C MET A 2 -9.22 -26.92 1.03
N ILE A 3 -10.31 -26.54 1.70
CA ILE A 3 -11.35 -25.66 1.13
C ILE A 3 -10.80 -24.27 0.80
N MET A 4 -9.95 -23.69 1.67
CA MET A 4 -9.32 -22.38 1.40
C MET A 4 -8.35 -22.43 0.22
N LEU A 5 -7.62 -23.55 0.08
CA LEU A 5 -6.74 -23.76 -1.08
C LEU A 5 -7.55 -23.88 -2.37
N LEU A 6 -8.64 -24.67 -2.36
CA LEU A 6 -9.54 -24.80 -3.51
C LEU A 6 -10.17 -23.47 -3.91
N THR A 7 -10.68 -22.69 -2.97
CA THR A 7 -11.27 -21.37 -3.28
C THR A 7 -10.23 -20.41 -3.83
N SER A 8 -9.01 -20.38 -3.29
CA SER A 8 -7.93 -19.54 -3.81
C SER A 8 -7.53 -19.92 -5.25
N PHE A 9 -7.50 -21.22 -5.56
CA PHE A 9 -7.18 -21.71 -6.89
C PHE A 9 -8.26 -21.37 -7.91
N ILE A 10 -9.54 -21.45 -7.51
CA ILE A 10 -10.67 -21.06 -8.35
C ILE A 10 -10.62 -19.56 -8.66
N ILE A 11 -10.29 -18.71 -7.69
CA ILE A 11 -10.21 -17.26 -7.89
C ILE A 11 -9.07 -16.88 -8.85
N ILE A 12 -7.89 -17.49 -8.69
CA ILE A 12 -6.73 -17.23 -9.56
C ILE A 12 -6.97 -17.75 -10.98
N SER A 13 -7.57 -18.93 -11.12
CA SER A 13 -7.90 -19.47 -12.46
C SER A 13 -8.95 -18.61 -13.17
N LEU A 14 -9.94 -18.10 -12.44
CA LEU A 14 -10.94 -17.20 -13.03
C LEU A 14 -10.32 -15.89 -13.51
N SER A 15 -9.48 -15.24 -12.69
CA SER A 15 -8.86 -13.96 -13.06
C SER A 15 -7.93 -14.09 -14.27
N THR A 16 -7.19 -15.19 -14.35
CA THR A 16 -6.32 -15.48 -15.51
C THR A 16 -7.11 -15.79 -16.77
N ILE A 17 -8.22 -16.53 -16.69
CA ILE A 17 -9.11 -16.79 -17.84
C ILE A 17 -9.70 -15.47 -18.36
N VAL A 18 -10.20 -14.61 -17.48
CA VAL A 18 -10.77 -13.31 -17.87
C VAL A 18 -9.70 -12.43 -18.53
N MET A 19 -8.49 -12.36 -17.97
CA MET A 19 -7.39 -11.61 -18.56
C MET A 19 -6.93 -12.18 -19.91
N ALA A 20 -6.88 -13.50 -20.05
CA ALA A 20 -6.54 -14.18 -21.29
C ALA A 20 -7.59 -13.90 -22.38
N LEU A 21 -8.88 -14.07 -22.07
CA LEU A 21 -9.97 -13.72 -22.97
C LEU A 21 -9.90 -12.25 -23.37
N ALA A 22 -9.75 -11.33 -22.42
CA ALA A 22 -9.61 -9.90 -22.71
C ALA A 22 -8.43 -9.64 -23.66
N SER A 23 -7.27 -10.28 -23.45
CA SER A 23 -6.10 -10.10 -24.32
C SER A 23 -6.28 -10.69 -25.73
N ILE A 24 -6.98 -11.83 -25.86
CA ILE A 24 -7.26 -12.48 -27.15
C ILE A 24 -8.29 -11.67 -27.94
N LEU A 25 -9.38 -11.25 -27.29
CA LEU A 25 -10.41 -10.41 -27.91
C LEU A 25 -9.87 -9.00 -28.23
N SER A 26 -9.00 -8.44 -27.37
CA SER A 26 -8.43 -7.10 -27.54
C SER A 26 -7.21 -7.07 -28.47
N LYS A 27 -6.85 -8.17 -29.14
CA LYS A 27 -5.69 -8.20 -30.04
C LYS A 27 -5.93 -7.34 -31.28
N LYS A 28 -5.79 -6.02 -31.13
CA LYS A 28 -5.44 -5.09 -32.20
C LYS A 28 -4.00 -5.40 -32.58
N SER A 29 -3.86 -6.30 -33.54
CA SER A 29 -2.63 -6.48 -34.28
C SER A 29 -2.28 -5.17 -34.98
N ILE A 30 -1.01 -4.81 -34.91
CA ILE A 30 -0.29 -3.76 -35.64
C ILE A 30 0.01 -2.53 -34.79
N THR A 31 1.30 -2.24 -34.78
CA THR A 31 1.92 -0.96 -34.42
C THR A 31 1.30 0.14 -35.25
N ASP A 32 0.11 0.61 -34.86
CA ASP A 32 -0.51 1.78 -35.46
C ASP A 32 0.40 2.98 -35.26
N ARG A 33 0.65 3.73 -36.33
CA ARG A 33 1.45 4.97 -36.29
C ARG A 33 0.94 5.91 -35.19
N GLU A 34 -0.37 5.98 -35.02
CA GLU A 34 -1.05 6.82 -34.02
C GLU A 34 -0.85 6.33 -32.56
N LYS A 35 -0.44 5.08 -32.33
CA LYS A 35 0.01 4.62 -31.00
C LYS A 35 1.49 4.94 -30.75
N SER A 36 2.27 5.10 -31.81
CA SER A 36 3.70 5.43 -31.73
C SER A 36 4.00 6.93 -31.78
N SER A 37 3.02 7.75 -32.12
CA SER A 37 3.12 9.20 -32.11
C SER A 37 2.90 9.77 -30.70
N PRO A 38 3.40 11.00 -30.44
CA PRO A 38 3.08 11.72 -29.20
C PRO A 38 1.59 12.01 -29.12
N PHE A 39 1.03 11.97 -27.92
CA PHE A 39 -0.35 12.40 -27.69
C PHE A 39 -0.49 13.90 -27.99
N GLU A 40 -1.70 14.36 -28.34
CA GLU A 40 -2.00 15.77 -28.62
C GLU A 40 -1.63 16.72 -27.47
N CYS A 41 -1.54 16.19 -26.25
CA CYS A 41 -1.08 16.92 -25.06
C CYS A 41 0.46 17.06 -24.97
N GLY A 42 1.23 16.62 -25.97
CA GLY A 42 2.69 16.70 -26.00
C GLY A 42 3.42 15.62 -25.20
N PHE A 43 2.73 14.55 -24.80
CA PHE A 43 3.34 13.42 -24.10
C PHE A 43 3.86 12.39 -25.11
N ASP A 44 5.17 12.17 -25.11
CA ASP A 44 5.78 11.08 -25.87
C ASP A 44 5.49 9.72 -25.21
N PRO A 45 5.07 8.69 -25.97
CA PRO A 45 4.87 7.34 -25.44
C PRO A 45 6.17 6.69 -24.93
N LYS A 46 7.33 7.29 -25.23
CA LYS A 46 8.66 6.93 -24.70
C LYS A 46 9.37 8.17 -24.15
N SER A 47 8.81 8.79 -23.12
CA SER A 47 9.51 9.85 -22.40
C SER A 47 10.64 9.30 -21.53
N SER A 48 11.64 10.15 -21.21
CA SER A 48 12.76 9.77 -20.34
C SER A 48 12.28 9.45 -18.93
N SER A 49 12.81 8.38 -18.33
CA SER A 49 12.44 7.91 -16.98
C SER A 49 12.86 8.83 -15.82
N ARG A 50 13.58 9.92 -16.10
CA ARG A 50 14.07 10.87 -15.09
C ARG A 50 13.06 11.99 -14.87
N LEU A 51 11.95 11.65 -14.25
CA LEU A 51 11.04 12.64 -13.68
C LEU A 51 11.61 13.16 -12.36
N PRO A 52 11.44 14.45 -12.04
CA PRO A 52 11.85 14.97 -10.73
C PRO A 52 11.10 14.21 -9.63
N PHE A 53 11.86 13.68 -8.68
CA PHE A 53 11.32 12.91 -7.57
C PHE A 53 10.79 13.84 -6.49
N SER A 54 9.53 13.66 -6.10
CA SER A 54 8.95 14.38 -4.97
C SER A 54 9.33 13.73 -3.65
N LEU A 55 10.10 14.43 -2.81
CA LEU A 55 10.45 13.96 -1.47
C LEU A 55 9.23 13.74 -0.57
N ARG A 56 8.11 14.43 -0.84
CA ARG A 56 6.89 14.30 -0.04
C ARG A 56 6.22 12.93 -0.17
N PHE A 57 6.04 12.41 -1.38
CA PHE A 57 5.51 11.06 -1.58
C PHE A 57 6.42 9.98 -0.97
N PHE A 58 7.73 10.22 -0.96
CA PHE A 58 8.67 9.34 -0.27
C PHE A 58 8.48 9.32 1.24
N LEU A 59 8.39 10.50 1.86
CA LEU A 59 8.19 10.63 3.29
C LEU A 59 6.88 9.95 3.72
N ILE A 60 5.79 10.14 2.97
CA ILE A 60 4.52 9.45 3.23
C ILE A 60 4.69 7.92 3.17
N ALA A 61 5.43 7.38 2.19
CA ALA A 61 5.66 5.94 2.09
C ALA A 61 6.48 5.39 3.26
N VAL A 62 7.49 6.14 3.73
CA VAL A 62 8.30 5.76 4.90
C VAL A 62 7.45 5.77 6.17
N ILE A 63 6.66 6.84 6.37
CA ILE A 63 5.74 6.97 7.51
C ILE A 63 4.71 5.83 7.51
N PHE A 64 4.12 5.51 6.36
CA PHE A 64 3.20 4.38 6.21
C PHE A 64 3.84 3.05 6.62
N LEU A 65 5.09 2.80 6.21
CA LEU A 65 5.80 1.57 6.57
C LEU A 65 6.00 1.45 8.08
N ILE A 66 6.40 2.55 8.74
CA ILE A 66 6.60 2.56 10.19
C ILE A 66 5.27 2.30 10.91
N PHE A 67 4.20 3.01 10.55
CA PHE A 67 2.88 2.82 11.15
C PHE A 67 2.30 1.40 10.91
N ASP A 68 2.56 0.79 9.76
CA ASP A 68 2.12 -0.59 9.49
C ASP A 68 2.77 -1.60 10.45
N VAL A 69 4.08 -1.45 10.71
CA VAL A 69 4.80 -2.28 11.69
C VAL A 69 4.26 -2.06 13.10
N GLU A 70 3.97 -0.82 13.48
CA GLU A 70 3.41 -0.48 14.79
C GLU A 70 2.00 -1.08 15.00
N ILE A 71 1.15 -1.04 13.98
CA ILE A 71 -0.18 -1.66 14.02
C ILE A 71 -0.06 -3.19 14.08
N ALA A 72 0.89 -3.79 13.36
CA ALA A 72 1.15 -5.23 13.45
C ALA A 72 1.51 -5.66 14.90
N LEU A 73 2.21 -4.80 15.65
CA LEU A 73 2.52 -5.02 17.07
C LEU A 73 1.31 -4.84 18.00
N LEU A 74 0.29 -4.07 17.62
CA LEU A 74 -0.95 -3.94 18.39
C LEU A 74 -1.82 -5.20 18.35
N LEU A 75 -1.85 -5.91 17.22
CA LEU A 75 -2.72 -7.08 17.03
C LEU A 75 -2.53 -8.18 18.09
N PRO A 76 -1.30 -8.62 18.45
CA PRO A 76 -1.10 -9.63 19.50
C PRO A 76 -1.49 -9.14 20.90
N MET A 77 -1.52 -7.83 21.17
CA MET A 77 -1.92 -7.31 22.49
C MET A 77 -3.34 -7.73 22.86
N ILE A 78 -4.24 -7.83 21.88
CA ILE A 78 -5.63 -8.26 22.10
C ILE A 78 -5.67 -9.73 22.55
N LEU A 79 -4.82 -10.58 21.98
CA LEU A 79 -4.74 -12.00 22.31
C LEU A 79 -4.13 -12.22 23.71
N ILE A 80 -3.14 -11.40 24.08
CA ILE A 80 -2.42 -11.50 25.36
C ILE A 80 -3.31 -11.09 26.56
N LEU A 81 -4.39 -10.33 26.32
CA LEU A 81 -5.34 -9.94 27.37
C LEU A 81 -5.90 -11.15 28.14
N ALA A 82 -6.15 -12.27 27.45
CA ALA A 82 -6.73 -13.46 28.06
C ALA A 82 -5.74 -14.28 28.92
N SER A 83 -4.43 -14.08 28.76
CA SER A 83 -3.38 -14.92 29.38
C SER A 83 -2.49 -14.18 30.38
N SER A 84 -2.56 -12.85 30.41
CA SER A 84 -1.67 -12.01 31.23
C SER A 84 -2.40 -11.34 32.39
N ASN A 85 -1.64 -10.83 33.36
CA ASN A 85 -2.20 -10.04 34.44
C ASN A 85 -2.74 -8.71 33.90
N LEU A 86 -4.01 -8.41 34.19
CA LEU A 86 -4.71 -7.22 33.72
C LEU A 86 -3.96 -5.91 34.03
N ILE A 87 -3.33 -5.80 35.20
CA ILE A 87 -2.62 -4.57 35.60
C ILE A 87 -1.37 -4.36 34.73
N VAL A 88 -0.61 -5.42 34.47
CA VAL A 88 0.59 -5.38 33.62
C VAL A 88 0.21 -5.14 32.16
N TRP A 89 -0.88 -5.75 31.70
CA TRP A 89 -1.40 -5.52 30.36
C TRP A 89 -1.87 -4.08 30.14
N LEU A 90 -2.63 -3.52 31.09
CA LEU A 90 -3.12 -2.14 31.02
C LEU A 90 -1.98 -1.13 31.02
N THR A 91 -0.98 -1.31 31.89
CA THR A 91 0.15 -0.38 32.00
C THR A 91 1.04 -0.41 30.75
N THR A 92 1.34 -1.59 30.20
CA THR A 92 2.17 -1.71 28.99
C THR A 92 1.45 -1.23 27.73
N SER A 93 0.17 -1.58 27.55
CA SER A 93 -0.64 -1.10 26.42
C SER A 93 -0.81 0.42 26.44
N PHE A 94 -1.07 1.00 27.61
CA PHE A 94 -1.20 2.45 27.76
C PHE A 94 0.10 3.19 27.43
N PHE A 95 1.24 2.70 27.92
CA PHE A 95 2.54 3.30 27.61
C PHE A 95 2.87 3.20 26.12
N PHE A 96 2.58 2.05 25.50
CA PHE A 96 2.79 1.85 24.06
C PHE A 96 1.93 2.81 23.22
N LEU A 97 0.65 2.97 23.55
CA LEU A 97 -0.25 3.92 22.85
C LEU A 97 0.20 5.38 23.00
N ILE A 98 0.72 5.77 24.16
CA ILE A 98 1.27 7.12 24.35
C ILE A 98 2.46 7.36 23.42
N ILE A 99 3.38 6.40 23.29
CA ILE A 99 4.54 6.54 22.41
C ILE A 99 4.09 6.72 20.96
N LEU A 100 3.12 5.92 20.50
CA LEU A 100 2.56 6.04 19.15
C LEU A 100 1.96 7.43 18.90
N LEU A 101 1.14 7.93 19.84
CA LEU A 101 0.54 9.25 19.73
C LEU A 101 1.61 10.35 19.68
N LEU A 102 2.62 10.30 20.54
CA LEU A 102 3.71 11.27 20.56
C LEU A 102 4.53 11.25 19.26
N GLY A 103 4.78 10.06 18.71
CA GLY A 103 5.45 9.91 17.41
C GLY A 103 4.68 10.61 16.29
N LEU A 104 3.37 10.35 16.21
CA LEU A 104 2.49 11.00 15.23
C LEU A 104 2.45 12.52 15.40
N TYR A 105 2.33 13.02 16.64
CA TYR A 105 2.35 14.47 16.89
C TYR A 105 3.68 15.11 16.48
N HIS A 106 4.79 14.41 16.70
CA HIS A 106 6.10 14.88 16.26
C HIS A 106 6.19 14.96 14.73
N GLU A 107 5.75 13.93 14.00
CA GLU A 107 5.74 13.93 12.53
C GLU A 107 4.82 15.01 11.94
N TRP A 108 3.67 15.24 12.57
CA TRP A 108 2.78 16.33 12.19
C TRP A 108 3.49 17.69 12.36
N ASN A 109 4.10 17.94 13.51
CA ASN A 109 4.77 19.22 13.77
C ASN A 109 5.96 19.46 12.83
N GLN A 110 6.56 18.41 12.26
CA GLN A 110 7.60 18.53 11.22
C GLN A 110 7.04 18.84 9.83
N GLY A 111 5.72 18.96 9.67
CA GLY A 111 5.06 19.26 8.40
C GLY A 111 5.13 18.11 7.39
N ALA A 112 5.51 16.89 7.80
CA ALA A 112 5.61 15.74 6.90
C ALA A 112 4.24 15.32 6.34
N LEU A 113 3.17 15.66 7.05
CA LEU A 113 1.78 15.40 6.69
C LEU A 113 1.08 16.59 6.02
N GLU A 114 1.73 17.76 5.94
CA GLU A 114 1.13 18.93 5.32
C GLU A 114 1.26 18.85 3.79
N TRP A 115 0.11 18.86 3.11
CA TRP A 115 0.05 18.95 1.66
C TRP A 115 0.24 20.43 1.23
N ALA A 116 0.92 20.68 0.11
CA ALA A 116 1.01 22.05 -0.42
C ALA A 116 -0.34 22.48 -0.98
N ASN A 117 -0.89 23.57 -0.47
CA ASN A 117 -1.80 24.38 -1.27
C ASN A 117 -1.03 25.05 -2.41
#